data_AF-A0A842NUT5-F1
#
_entry.id   AF-A0A842NUT5-F1
#
_cell.length_a   1.000
_cell.length_b   1.000
_cell.length_c   1.000
_cell.angle_alpha   90.00
_cell.angle_beta   90.00
_cell.angle_gamma   90.00
#
_symmetry.space_group_name_H-M   'P 1'
#
loop_
_entity.id
_entity.type
_entity.pdbx_description
1 polymer ?
#
loop_
_entity_poly.entity_id
_entity_poly.type
_entity_poly.pdbx_seq_one_letter_code
_entity_poly.pdbx_strand_id
1 'polypeptide(L)'
;MKLIQIFSNSSFLKSSTLVSLVSILAVIGPIVIVSAGFWDAISHMFEEKEFFWSPSHMLVYTGVFMTTFAAGMGCLLLLRKSVHGSLKTGIKLVIAGSIIQMISGFGDSLSHDLFGIDGLVSLSHQPLEFGLILASLGAVLIIKNREHTKLKLFLPFSIMAFLFFVTWLLFNLVLTFGHTVQCIQIHVIFSSGCSIL
;
A
#
# COMPACT_ATOMS: atom_id res chain seq x y z
N MET A 1 18.84 3.60 31.71
CA MET A 1 18.95 2.15 31.43
C MET A 1 17.83 1.30 32.04
N LYS A 2 17.26 1.62 33.23
CA LYS A 2 16.16 0.84 33.82
C LYS A 2 14.80 0.91 33.09
N LEU A 3 14.46 2.03 32.44
CA LEU A 3 13.20 2.15 31.68
C LEU A 3 13.10 1.18 30.49
N ILE A 4 14.23 0.88 29.84
CA ILE A 4 14.29 -0.05 28.69
C ILE A 4 14.05 -1.49 29.15
N GLN A 5 14.47 -1.84 30.37
CA GLN A 5 14.21 -3.16 30.96
C GLN A 5 12.75 -3.37 31.38
N ILE A 6 12.03 -2.31 31.78
CA ILE A 6 10.62 -2.40 32.17
C ILE A 6 9.74 -2.70 30.94
N PHE A 7 10.06 -2.14 29.77
CA PHE A 7 9.42 -2.54 28.51
C PHE A 7 9.79 -3.97 28.07
N SER A 8 10.91 -4.52 28.55
CA SER A 8 11.39 -5.85 28.15
C SER A 8 10.65 -7.01 28.85
N ASN A 9 10.04 -6.77 30.02
CA ASN A 9 9.32 -7.81 30.79
C ASN A 9 7.82 -7.85 30.52
N SER A 10 7.29 -6.94 29.71
CA SER A 10 5.94 -7.00 29.17
C SER A 10 5.90 -8.07 28.08
N SER A 11 5.16 -9.15 28.30
CA SER A 11 4.50 -10.06 27.32
C SER A 11 4.83 -9.80 25.84
N PHE A 12 6.09 -9.88 25.44
CA PHE A 12 6.46 -9.48 24.10
C PHE A 12 6.12 -10.62 23.15
N LEU A 13 5.24 -10.34 22.19
CA LEU A 13 4.87 -11.29 21.14
C LEU A 13 6.13 -11.96 20.55
N LYS A 14 6.08 -13.30 20.46
CA LYS A 14 7.15 -14.13 19.88
C LYS A 14 7.44 -13.63 18.46
N SER A 15 8.70 -13.65 18.05
CA SER A 15 9.13 -13.22 16.71
C SER A 15 8.38 -13.96 15.59
N SER A 16 8.02 -15.24 15.80
CA SER A 16 7.20 -16.00 14.85
C SER A 16 5.81 -15.40 14.66
N THR A 17 5.15 -14.99 15.74
CA THR A 17 3.82 -14.36 15.69
C THR A 17 3.90 -12.99 15.03
N LEU A 18 4.92 -12.19 15.34
CA LEU A 18 5.14 -10.92 14.66
C LEU A 18 5.35 -11.11 13.16
N VAL A 19 6.16 -12.08 12.73
CA VAL A 19 6.34 -12.37 11.29
C VAL A 19 5.01 -12.74 10.64
N SER A 20 4.17 -13.56 11.28
CA SER A 20 2.84 -13.89 10.76
C SER A 20 1.94 -12.67 10.62
N LEU A 21 1.92 -11.78 11.62
CA LEU A 21 1.13 -10.55 11.57
C LEU A 21 1.63 -9.61 10.46
N VAL A 22 2.95 -9.42 10.34
CA VAL A 22 3.55 -8.64 9.24
C VAL A 22 3.14 -9.22 7.90
N SER A 23 3.19 -10.55 7.74
CA SER A 23 2.81 -11.23 6.50
C SER A 23 1.36 -10.96 6.12
N ILE A 24 0.43 -11.13 7.06
CA ILE A 24 -1.00 -11.00 6.81
C ILE A 24 -1.35 -9.55 6.49
N LEU A 25 -0.86 -8.60 7.28
CA LEU A 25 -1.17 -7.19 7.10
C LEU A 25 -0.51 -6.60 5.85
N ALA A 26 0.70 -7.04 5.48
CA ALA A 26 1.35 -6.61 4.24
C ALA A 26 0.69 -7.17 2.97
N VAL A 27 -0.21 -8.15 3.09
CA VAL A 27 -1.07 -8.60 1.98
C VAL A 27 -2.42 -7.88 2.00
N ILE A 28 -3.10 -7.89 3.16
CA ILE A 28 -4.45 -7.34 3.28
C ILE A 28 -4.45 -5.82 3.12
N GLY A 29 -3.49 -5.10 3.72
CA GLY A 29 -3.41 -3.64 3.65
C GLY A 29 -3.40 -3.12 2.22
N PRO A 30 -2.46 -3.55 1.35
CA PRO A 30 -2.45 -3.17 -0.06
C PRO A 30 -3.73 -3.50 -0.83
N ILE A 31 -4.36 -4.66 -0.57
CA ILE A 31 -5.62 -5.03 -1.21
C ILE A 31 -6.75 -4.08 -0.79
N VAL A 32 -6.82 -3.73 0.50
CA VAL A 32 -7.79 -2.75 1.02
C VAL A 32 -7.57 -1.38 0.40
N ILE A 33 -6.31 -0.90 0.32
CA ILE A 33 -5.97 0.40 -0.29
C ILE A 33 -6.52 0.48 -1.71
N VAL A 34 -6.21 -0.49 -2.55
CA VAL A 34 -6.60 -0.42 -3.96
C VAL A 34 -8.10 -0.64 -4.15
N SER A 35 -8.72 -1.55 -3.39
CA SER A 35 -10.17 -1.74 -3.47
C SER A 35 -10.94 -0.48 -3.06
N ALA A 36 -10.46 0.21 -2.02
CA ALA A 36 -11.02 1.47 -1.57
C ALA A 36 -10.73 2.62 -2.54
N GLY A 37 -9.55 2.66 -3.17
CA GLY A 37 -9.21 3.64 -4.21
C GLY A 37 -10.10 3.50 -5.45
N PHE A 38 -10.43 2.27 -5.88
CA PHE A 38 -11.43 2.07 -6.93
C PHE A 38 -12.81 2.57 -6.54
N TRP A 39 -13.24 2.30 -5.30
CA TRP A 39 -14.50 2.85 -4.81
C TRP A 39 -14.45 4.38 -4.82
N ASP A 40 -13.38 4.97 -4.31
CA ASP A 40 -13.21 6.42 -4.26
C ASP A 40 -13.33 7.07 -5.66
N ALA A 41 -12.60 6.53 -6.65
CA ALA A 41 -12.69 6.97 -8.02
C ALA A 41 -14.12 6.86 -8.60
N ILE A 42 -14.81 5.76 -8.33
CA ILE A 42 -16.20 5.55 -8.79
C ILE A 42 -17.15 6.55 -8.10
N SER A 43 -16.99 6.81 -6.81
CA SER A 43 -17.82 7.77 -6.07
C SER A 43 -17.65 9.19 -6.62
N HIS A 44 -16.42 9.59 -6.98
CA HIS A 44 -16.18 10.87 -7.66
C HIS A 44 -16.90 10.98 -9.00
N MET A 45 -17.01 9.89 -9.77
CA MET A 45 -17.76 9.90 -11.04
C MET A 45 -19.26 10.15 -10.88
N PHE A 46 -19.84 9.82 -9.72
CA PHE A 46 -21.27 10.00 -9.46
C PHE A 46 -21.61 11.31 -8.74
N GLU A 47 -20.65 12.26 -8.68
CA GLU A 47 -20.82 13.58 -8.06
C GLU A 47 -21.33 13.50 -6.60
N GLU A 48 -20.99 12.44 -5.86
CA GLU A 48 -21.26 12.37 -4.42
C GLU A 48 -20.49 13.49 -3.71
N LYS A 49 -21.14 14.18 -2.76
CA LYS A 49 -20.61 15.42 -2.13
C LYS A 49 -19.12 15.30 -1.76
N GLU A 50 -18.35 16.22 -2.31
CA GLU A 50 -16.90 16.32 -2.21
C GLU A 50 -16.46 16.65 -0.77
N PHE A 51 -16.05 15.63 -0.03
CA PHE A 51 -15.32 15.77 1.22
C PHE A 51 -14.14 14.80 1.19
N PHE A 52 -12.92 15.31 1.34
CA PHE A 52 -11.68 14.52 1.30
C PHE A 52 -11.72 13.31 2.25
N TRP A 53 -12.40 13.45 3.39
CA TRP A 53 -12.58 12.37 4.37
C TRP A 53 -13.88 11.59 4.09
N SER A 54 -14.05 11.14 2.85
CA SER A 54 -15.15 10.27 2.44
C SER A 54 -15.01 8.87 3.06
N PRO A 55 -16.09 8.07 3.11
CA PRO A 55 -15.99 6.68 3.54
C PRO A 55 -14.96 5.85 2.77
N SER A 56 -14.82 6.09 1.46
CA SER A 56 -13.82 5.43 0.60
C SER A 56 -12.40 5.86 0.98
N HIS A 57 -12.13 7.16 1.14
CA HIS A 57 -10.84 7.65 1.62
C HIS A 57 -10.48 7.09 3.00
N MET A 58 -11.42 7.04 3.94
CA MET A 58 -11.18 6.43 5.26
C MET A 58 -10.76 4.97 5.17
N LEU A 59 -11.33 4.24 4.21
CA LEU A 59 -10.96 2.85 3.97
C LEU A 59 -9.58 2.73 3.30
N VAL A 60 -9.21 3.64 2.40
CA VAL A 60 -7.84 3.78 1.86
C VAL A 60 -6.86 3.96 3.02
N TYR A 61 -7.10 4.93 3.92
CA TYR A 61 -6.25 5.19 5.09
C TYR A 61 -6.22 4.02 6.07
N THR A 62 -7.30 3.23 6.17
CA THR A 62 -7.30 1.99 6.96
C THR A 62 -6.30 0.98 6.41
N GLY A 63 -6.26 0.81 5.08
CA GLY A 63 -5.28 -0.05 4.42
C GLY A 63 -3.83 0.47 4.55
N VAL A 64 -3.62 1.78 4.49
CA VAL A 64 -2.31 2.41 4.77
C VAL A 64 -1.90 2.14 6.21
N PHE A 65 -2.82 2.33 7.17
CA PHE A 65 -2.58 2.04 8.58
C PHE A 65 -2.19 0.57 8.81
N MET A 66 -2.88 -0.38 8.18
CA MET A 66 -2.51 -1.81 8.26
C MET A 66 -1.08 -2.06 7.79
N THR A 67 -0.69 -1.47 6.66
CA THR A 67 0.65 -1.63 6.08
C THR A 67 1.72 -0.97 6.95
N THR A 68 1.43 0.20 7.51
CA THR A 68 2.29 0.90 8.46
C THR A 68 2.43 0.17 9.79
N PHE A 69 1.37 -0.44 10.28
CA PHE A 69 1.43 -1.28 11.48
C PHE A 69 2.30 -2.54 11.23
N ALA A 70 2.21 -3.13 10.04
CA ALA A 70 3.11 -4.20 9.60
C ALA A 70 4.57 -3.71 9.56
N ALA A 71 4.84 -2.53 9.02
CA ALA A 71 6.18 -1.93 9.00
C ALA A 71 6.72 -1.70 10.41
N GLY A 72 5.91 -1.20 11.35
CA GLY A 72 6.30 -1.01 12.76
C GLY A 72 6.71 -2.31 13.44
N MET A 73 5.93 -3.38 13.26
CA MET A 73 6.30 -4.73 13.73
C MET A 73 7.55 -5.27 13.02
N GLY A 74 7.71 -4.98 11.73
CA GLY A 74 8.90 -5.27 10.95
C GLY A 74 10.16 -4.60 11.52
N CYS A 75 10.08 -3.31 11.85
CA CYS A 75 11.15 -2.57 12.52
C CYS A 75 11.54 -3.23 13.85
N LEU A 76 10.57 -3.63 14.66
CA LEU A 76 10.81 -4.36 15.90
C LEU A 76 11.56 -5.69 15.67
N LEU A 77 11.20 -6.45 14.64
CA LEU A 77 11.91 -7.67 14.25
C LEU A 77 13.36 -7.40 13.81
N LEU A 78 13.60 -6.32 13.07
CA LEU A 78 14.93 -5.90 12.65
C LEU A 78 15.79 -5.47 13.84
N LEU A 79 15.23 -4.70 14.78
CA LEU A 79 15.91 -4.24 16.00
C LEU A 79 16.30 -5.42 16.90
N ARG A 80 15.46 -6.45 16.97
CA ARG A 80 15.75 -7.71 17.68
C ARG A 80 16.77 -8.60 16.98
N LYS A 81 17.18 -8.27 15.75
CA LYS A 81 18.02 -9.11 14.88
C LYS A 81 17.49 -10.55 14.74
N SER A 82 16.17 -10.74 14.77
CA SER A 82 15.53 -12.06 14.79
C SER A 82 15.20 -12.62 13.40
N VAL A 83 15.58 -11.90 12.34
CA VAL A 83 15.26 -12.21 10.93
C VAL A 83 16.50 -12.06 10.05
N HIS A 84 16.66 -12.96 9.08
CA HIS A 84 17.84 -13.06 8.22
C HIS A 84 17.46 -13.32 6.76
N GLY A 85 18.43 -13.20 5.85
CA GLY A 85 18.25 -13.54 4.43
C GLY A 85 17.10 -12.80 3.74
N SER A 86 16.37 -13.52 2.88
CA SER A 86 15.25 -12.96 2.11
C SER A 86 14.05 -12.55 2.97
N LEU A 87 13.88 -13.13 4.17
CA LEU A 87 12.88 -12.64 5.14
C LEU A 87 13.19 -11.22 5.60
N LYS A 88 14.47 -10.94 5.92
CA LYS A 88 14.93 -9.59 6.29
C LYS A 88 14.72 -8.60 5.15
N THR A 89 15.01 -9.02 3.91
CA THR A 89 14.76 -8.21 2.71
C THR A 89 13.27 -7.91 2.54
N GLY A 90 12.41 -8.92 2.67
CA GLY A 90 10.96 -8.73 2.57
C GLY A 90 10.43 -7.72 3.61
N ILE A 91 10.88 -7.81 4.86
CA ILE A 91 10.53 -6.84 5.90
C ILE A 91 10.99 -5.43 5.55
N LYS A 92 12.21 -5.27 5.02
CA LYS A 92 12.70 -3.95 4.58
C LYS A 92 11.87 -3.36 3.44
N LEU A 93 11.41 -4.19 2.50
CA LEU A 93 10.54 -3.74 1.41
C LEU A 93 9.17 -3.28 1.92
N VAL A 94 8.58 -4.00 2.88
CA VAL A 94 7.33 -3.55 3.54
C VAL A 94 7.52 -2.20 4.23
N ILE A 95 8.63 -2.01 4.95
CA ILE A 95 8.94 -0.72 5.60
C ILE A 95 9.12 0.39 4.56
N ALA A 96 9.90 0.15 3.51
CA ALA A 96 10.13 1.14 2.45
C ALA A 96 8.81 1.51 1.74
N GLY A 97 8.00 0.51 1.39
CA GLY A 97 6.70 0.70 0.77
C GLY A 97 5.75 1.52 1.66
N SER A 98 5.68 1.20 2.95
CA SER A 98 4.87 1.95 3.93
C SER A 98 5.32 3.41 4.08
N ILE A 99 6.63 3.68 4.14
CA ILE A 99 7.15 5.07 4.21
C ILE A 99 6.74 5.84 2.97
N ILE A 100 6.91 5.24 1.79
CA ILE A 100 6.48 5.85 0.53
C ILE A 100 4.98 6.13 0.58
N GLN A 101 4.15 5.14 0.94
CA GLN A 101 2.70 5.31 1.02
C GLN A 101 2.26 6.45 1.94
N MET A 102 2.88 6.58 3.12
CA MET A 102 2.57 7.66 4.06
C MET A 102 2.91 9.03 3.49
N ILE A 103 4.10 9.17 2.88
CA ILE A 103 4.53 10.43 2.28
C ILE A 103 3.64 10.78 1.08
N SER A 104 3.36 9.79 0.23
CA SER A 104 2.52 9.94 -0.96
C SER A 104 1.09 10.28 -0.60
N GLY A 105 0.47 9.60 0.37
CA GLY A 105 -0.91 9.91 0.79
C GLY A 105 -1.06 11.28 1.44
N PHE A 106 0.00 11.83 2.05
CA PHE A 106 0.01 13.22 2.49
C PHE A 106 0.21 14.19 1.32
N GLY A 107 1.14 13.87 0.41
CA GLY A 107 1.37 14.68 -0.80
C GLY A 107 0.15 14.75 -1.70
N ASP A 108 -0.63 13.69 -1.76
CA ASP A 108 -1.89 13.59 -2.48
C ASP A 108 -2.97 14.49 -1.87
N SER A 109 -3.17 14.43 -0.55
CA SER A 109 -4.04 15.38 0.16
C SER A 109 -3.67 16.84 -0.12
N LEU A 110 -2.38 17.18 -0.12
CA LEU A 110 -1.92 18.53 -0.47
C LEU A 110 -2.16 18.88 -1.94
N SER A 111 -2.02 17.91 -2.85
CA SER A 111 -2.32 18.08 -4.28
C SER A 111 -3.80 18.44 -4.46
N HIS A 112 -4.70 17.72 -3.78
CA HIS A 112 -6.13 18.00 -3.81
C HIS A 112 -6.46 19.40 -3.28
N ASP A 113 -5.79 19.85 -2.21
CA ASP A 113 -5.98 21.19 -1.66
C ASP A 113 -5.51 22.31 -2.62
N LEU A 114 -4.46 22.07 -3.41
CA LEU A 114 -3.85 23.08 -4.29
C LEU A 114 -4.43 23.09 -5.71
N PHE A 115 -4.74 21.91 -6.26
CA PHE A 115 -5.08 21.73 -7.67
C PHE A 115 -6.50 21.19 -7.88
N GLY A 116 -7.22 20.89 -6.80
CA GLY A 116 -8.52 20.23 -6.84
C GLY A 116 -8.40 18.71 -6.98
N ILE A 117 -9.55 18.03 -6.97
CA ILE A 117 -9.59 16.56 -7.05
C ILE A 117 -9.15 16.09 -8.43
N ASP A 118 -8.16 15.21 -8.46
CA ASP A 118 -7.70 14.55 -9.66
C ASP A 118 -8.26 13.12 -9.78
N GLY A 119 -8.23 12.56 -10.99
CA GLY A 119 -8.69 11.20 -11.22
C GLY A 119 -7.68 10.17 -10.74
N LEU A 120 -8.13 8.91 -10.66
CA LEU A 120 -7.33 7.75 -10.20
C LEU A 120 -5.93 7.64 -10.82
N VAL A 121 -5.77 8.09 -12.07
CA VAL A 121 -4.52 8.19 -12.82
C VAL A 121 -4.04 9.64 -12.75
N SER A 122 -3.45 10.00 -11.61
CA SER A 122 -2.73 11.26 -11.46
C SER A 122 -1.28 11.03 -11.07
N LEU A 123 -0.46 12.08 -11.26
CA LEU A 123 0.95 12.05 -10.88
C LEU A 123 1.14 12.02 -9.35
N SER A 124 0.19 12.53 -8.55
CA SER A 124 0.25 12.43 -7.08
C SER A 124 0.02 11.00 -6.60
N HIS A 125 -0.76 10.21 -7.34
CA HIS A 125 -1.07 8.82 -7.03
C HIS A 125 0.04 7.82 -7.37
N GLN A 126 0.88 8.07 -8.40
CA GLN A 126 1.90 7.09 -8.85
C GLN A 126 2.90 6.67 -7.73
N PRO A 127 3.40 7.59 -6.88
CA PRO A 127 4.24 7.22 -5.75
C PRO A 127 3.54 6.30 -4.74
N LEU A 128 2.24 6.48 -4.48
CA LEU A 128 1.45 5.63 -3.59
C LEU A 128 1.40 4.18 -4.10
N GLU A 129 1.20 4.02 -5.42
CA GLU A 129 1.19 2.73 -6.11
C GLU A 129 2.55 2.04 -6.10
N PHE A 130 3.63 2.79 -6.25
CA PHE A 130 4.97 2.24 -6.10
C PHE A 130 5.20 1.69 -4.68
N GLY A 131 4.67 2.38 -3.66
CA GLY A 131 4.67 1.89 -2.28
C GLY A 131 3.90 0.55 -2.12
N LEU A 132 2.76 0.39 -2.80
CA LEU A 132 1.99 -0.87 -2.84
C LEU A 132 2.79 -2.03 -3.44
N ILE A 133 3.54 -1.77 -4.52
CA ILE A 133 4.40 -2.78 -5.15
C ILE A 133 5.51 -3.23 -4.21
N LEU A 134 6.19 -2.30 -3.53
CA LEU A 134 7.23 -2.65 -2.57
C LEU A 134 6.67 -3.46 -1.39
N ALA A 135 5.52 -3.04 -0.84
CA ALA A 135 4.88 -3.73 0.27
C ALA A 135 4.45 -5.16 -0.12
N SER A 136 3.82 -5.32 -1.28
CA SER A 136 3.37 -6.63 -1.78
C SER A 136 4.52 -7.56 -2.18
N LEU A 137 5.59 -7.05 -2.81
CA LEU A 137 6.81 -7.82 -3.05
C LEU A 137 7.44 -8.26 -1.72
N GLY A 138 7.48 -7.36 -0.75
CA GLY A 138 7.91 -7.65 0.61
C GLY A 138 7.12 -8.79 1.22
N ALA A 139 5.79 -8.76 1.11
CA ALA A 139 4.90 -9.83 1.58
C ALA A 139 5.18 -11.18 0.90
N VAL A 140 5.38 -11.20 -0.43
CA VAL A 140 5.73 -12.42 -1.17
C VAL A 140 7.02 -13.04 -0.61
N LEU A 141 8.07 -12.23 -0.40
CA LEU A 141 9.33 -12.71 0.13
C LEU A 141 9.19 -13.23 1.57
N ILE A 142 8.42 -12.55 2.42
CA ILE A 142 8.19 -12.98 3.80
C ILE A 142 7.45 -14.32 3.84
N ILE A 143 6.35 -14.46 3.07
CA ILE A 143 5.53 -15.67 3.06
C ILE A 143 6.29 -16.85 2.44
N LYS A 144 7.09 -16.62 1.39
CA LYS A 144 7.96 -17.65 0.80
C LYS A 144 8.95 -18.21 1.83
N ASN A 145 9.50 -17.37 2.71
CA ASN A 145 10.36 -17.81 3.83
C ASN A 145 9.61 -18.55 4.96
N ARG A 146 8.27 -18.66 4.85
CA ARG A 146 7.38 -19.31 5.81
C ARG A 146 6.46 -20.32 5.14
N GLU A 147 6.83 -20.82 3.97
CA GLU A 147 6.02 -21.78 3.19
C GLU A 147 5.83 -23.13 3.88
N HIS A 148 6.66 -23.49 4.85
CA HIS A 148 6.47 -24.70 5.67
C HIS A 148 5.43 -24.52 6.79
N THR A 149 4.84 -23.32 6.92
CA THR A 149 3.82 -23.00 7.93
C THR A 149 2.44 -22.85 7.28
N LYS A 150 1.40 -22.65 8.10
CA LYS A 150 0.03 -22.35 7.61
C LYS A 150 -0.05 -21.09 6.74
N LEU A 151 0.95 -20.20 6.78
CA LEU A 151 1.03 -19.00 5.93
C LEU A 151 1.17 -19.33 4.44
N LYS A 152 1.58 -20.55 4.05
CA LYS A 152 1.64 -20.96 2.65
C LYS A 152 0.31 -20.78 1.92
N LEU A 153 -0.82 -20.89 2.63
CA LEU A 153 -2.14 -20.66 2.05
C LEU A 153 -2.31 -19.24 1.50
N PHE A 154 -1.61 -18.25 2.08
CA PHE A 154 -1.63 -16.85 1.64
C PHE A 154 -0.67 -16.56 0.48
N LEU A 155 0.26 -17.47 0.16
CA LEU A 155 1.25 -17.26 -0.90
C LEU A 155 0.62 -16.97 -2.28
N PRO A 156 -0.38 -17.72 -2.78
CA PRO A 156 -1.00 -17.39 -4.07
C PRO A 156 -1.66 -16.02 -4.05
N PHE A 157 -2.36 -15.65 -2.97
CA PHE A 157 -2.98 -14.33 -2.82
C PHE A 157 -1.93 -13.21 -2.83
N SER A 158 -0.81 -13.40 -2.14
CA SER A 158 0.29 -12.43 -2.13
C SER A 158 0.94 -12.25 -3.50
N ILE A 159 1.11 -13.34 -4.26
CA ILE A 159 1.67 -13.29 -5.62
C ILE A 159 0.68 -12.59 -6.56
N MET A 160 -0.60 -12.95 -6.51
CA MET A 160 -1.63 -12.31 -7.33
C MET A 160 -1.74 -10.80 -7.03
N ALA A 161 -1.72 -10.41 -5.76
CA ALA A 161 -1.72 -9.00 -5.37
C ALA A 161 -0.50 -8.26 -5.92
N PHE A 162 0.70 -8.82 -5.78
CA PHE A 162 1.92 -8.22 -6.33
C PHE A 162 1.85 -8.05 -7.85
N LEU A 163 1.45 -9.10 -8.59
CA LEU A 163 1.32 -9.03 -10.05
C LEU A 163 0.27 -8.02 -10.48
N PHE A 164 -0.86 -7.97 -9.76
CA PHE A 164 -1.90 -6.99 -10.00
C PHE A 164 -1.39 -5.56 -9.81
N PHE A 165 -0.71 -5.24 -8.70
CA PHE A 165 -0.19 -3.88 -8.47
C PHE A 165 0.91 -3.48 -9.47
N VAL A 166 1.77 -4.40 -9.88
CA VAL A 166 2.75 -4.14 -10.94
C VAL A 166 2.05 -3.83 -12.26
N THR A 167 1.06 -4.65 -12.63
CA THR A 167 0.30 -4.45 -13.87
C THR A 167 -0.50 -3.15 -13.82
N TRP A 168 -1.06 -2.82 -12.66
CA TRP A 168 -1.80 -1.58 -12.40
C TRP A 168 -0.92 -0.34 -12.60
N LEU A 169 0.25 -0.28 -11.94
CA LEU A 169 1.18 0.83 -12.13
C LEU A 169 1.63 0.97 -13.58
N LEU A 170 1.94 -0.16 -14.25
CA LEU A 170 2.32 -0.13 -15.66
C LEU A 170 1.20 0.42 -16.54
N PHE A 171 -0.05 0.01 -16.28
CA PHE A 171 -1.22 0.54 -16.96
C PHE A 171 -1.36 2.06 -16.75
N ASN A 172 -1.21 2.54 -15.51
CA ASN A 172 -1.31 3.97 -15.19
C ASN A 172 -0.18 4.81 -15.82
N LEU A 173 1.04 4.29 -15.83
CA LEU A 173 2.16 4.94 -16.51
C LEU A 173 1.91 5.02 -18.02
N VAL A 174 1.43 3.95 -18.65
CA VAL A 174 1.08 3.95 -20.07
C VAL A 174 -0.02 4.98 -20.36
N LEU A 175 -1.05 5.09 -19.52
CA LEU A 175 -2.09 6.11 -19.67
C LEU A 175 -1.56 7.53 -19.49
N THR A 176 -0.65 7.75 -18.54
CA THR A 176 -0.05 9.06 -18.28
C THR A 176 0.74 9.56 -19.49
N PHE A 177 1.52 8.69 -20.14
CA PHE A 177 2.27 9.05 -21.36
C PHE A 177 1.42 8.98 -22.64
N GLY A 178 0.34 8.20 -22.66
CA GLY A 178 -0.58 8.01 -23.78
C GLY A 178 -1.66 9.08 -23.92
N HIS A 179 -1.78 10.00 -22.95
CA HIS A 179 -2.80 11.07 -22.90
C HIS A 179 -2.82 11.98 -24.13
N THR A 180 -1.73 12.02 -24.91
CA THR A 180 -1.67 12.73 -26.20
C THR A 180 -2.52 12.10 -27.32
N VAL A 181 -3.09 10.90 -27.15
CA VAL A 181 -3.68 10.14 -28.27
C VAL A 181 -5.16 9.78 -28.09
N GLN A 182 -5.74 9.77 -26.88
CA GLN A 182 -7.07 9.17 -26.67
C GLN A 182 -7.96 9.87 -25.64
N CYS A 183 -8.87 10.75 -26.10
CA CYS A 183 -10.10 11.04 -25.36
C CYS A 183 -11.09 9.88 -25.52
N ILE A 184 -10.84 8.77 -24.81
CA ILE A 184 -11.75 7.62 -24.72
C ILE A 184 -12.49 7.70 -23.37
N GLN A 185 -13.70 7.15 -23.27
CA GLN A 185 -14.47 7.05 -22.01
C GLN A 185 -13.63 6.56 -20.81
N ILE A 186 -12.60 5.73 -21.05
CA ILE A 186 -11.69 5.27 -20.00
C ILE A 186 -10.90 6.40 -19.34
N HIS A 187 -10.55 7.48 -20.07
CA HIS A 187 -9.92 8.66 -19.50
C HIS A 187 -10.90 9.52 -18.70
N VAL A 188 -12.20 9.46 -18.97
CA VAL A 188 -13.23 10.13 -18.14
C VAL A 188 -13.49 9.34 -16.85
N ILE A 189 -13.28 8.02 -16.88
CA ILE A 189 -13.47 7.11 -15.74
C ILE A 189 -12.24 7.10 -14.82
N PHE A 190 -11.02 7.18 -15.38
CA PHE A 190 -9.77 6.97 -14.64
C PHE A 190 -8.89 8.22 -14.51
N SER A 191 -9.16 9.30 -15.23
CA SER A 191 -8.42 10.56 -15.15
C SER A 191 -9.46 11.68 -14.96
N SER A 192 -9.06 12.84 -14.39
CA SER A 192 -9.94 13.98 -14.10
C SER A 192 -10.40 14.73 -15.37
N GLY A 193 -10.91 13.98 -16.35
CA GLY A 193 -11.32 14.46 -17.66
C GLY A 193 -10.17 14.59 -18.66
N CYS A 194 -10.53 14.89 -19.91
CA CYS A 194 -9.57 15.32 -20.92
C CYS A 194 -9.11 16.74 -20.60
N SER A 195 -8.05 16.89 -19.80
CA SER A 195 -7.30 18.15 -19.78
C SER A 195 -6.44 18.24 -21.04
N ILE A 196 -7.05 18.73 -22.13
CA ILE A 196 -6.29 19.48 -23.11
C ILE A 196 -6.02 20.83 -22.45
N LEU A 197 -4.78 21.01 -21.99
CA LEU A 197 -4.15 22.29 -21.58
C LEU A 197 -4.91 23.12 -20.54
#